data_AF-A0A5N8HNM8-F1
#
_entry.id   AF-A0A5N8HNM8-F1
#
_cell.length_a   1.000
_cell.length_b   1.000
_cell.length_c   1.000
_cell.angle_alpha   90.00
_cell.angle_beta   90.00
_cell.angle_gamma   90.00
#
_symmetry.space_group_name_H-M   'P 1'
#
loop_
_entity.id
_entity.type
_entity.pdbx_description
1 polymer ?
#
loop_
_entity_poly.entity_id
_entity_poly.type
_entity_poly.pdbx_seq_one_letter_code
_entity_poly.pdbx_strand_id
1 'polypeptide(L)' 'WDKQGFQFEAFRPQVMDVDKPLPHIRLDAALEFLIGDKLR' A
#
# COMPACT_ATOMS: atom_id res chain seq x y z
N TRP A 1 4.45 0.85 24.90
CA TRP A 1 4.56 2.30 24.70
C TRP A 1 5.57 2.90 25.68
N ASP A 2 5.29 2.97 26.98
CA ASP A 2 6.14 3.75 27.93
C ASP A 2 7.51 3.13 28.23
N LYS A 3 7.62 1.79 28.28
CA LYS A 3 8.88 1.08 28.58
C LYS A 3 9.62 0.54 27.36
N GLN A 4 8.91 0.41 26.24
CA GLN A 4 9.46 -0.10 24.99
C GLN A 4 8.66 0.53 23.86
N GLY A 5 9.39 1.30 23.04
CA GLY A 5 8.89 1.93 21.82
C GLY A 5 8.72 0.91 20.70
N PHE A 6 8.25 1.40 19.56
CA PHE A 6 8.11 0.59 18.36
C PHE A 6 9.26 0.88 17.42
N GLN A 7 9.85 -0.17 16.87
CA GLN A 7 10.83 -0.05 15.81
C GLN A 7 10.22 -0.61 14.54
N PHE A 8 9.86 0.29 13.63
CA PHE A 8 9.42 -0.05 12.28
C PHE A 8 10.58 0.16 11.33
N GLU A 9 11.08 -0.92 10.76
CA GLU A 9 12.15 -0.86 9.77
C GLU A 9 11.57 -0.44 8.42
N ALA A 10 12.22 0.53 7.78
CA ALA A 10 11.90 0.90 6.41
C ALA A 10 12.56 -0.09 5.45
N PHE A 11 11.80 -0.54 4.45
CA PHE A 11 12.31 -1.39 3.39
C PHE A 11 12.81 -0.55 2.22
N ARG A 12 13.87 -1.01 1.57
CA ARG A 12 14.23 -0.46 0.26
C ARG A 12 13.18 -0.85 -0.78
N PRO A 13 12.93 0.00 -1.79
CA PRO A 13 12.09 -0.38 -2.91
C PRO A 13 12.58 -1.68 -3.55
N GLN A 14 11.63 -2.51 -4.00
CA GLN A 14 11.96 -3.68 -4.81
C GLN A 14 12.46 -3.22 -6.18
N VAL A 15 13.45 -3.93 -6.73
CA VAL A 15 13.84 -3.74 -8.13
C VAL A 15 12.72 -4.29 -9.00
N MET A 16 12.19 -3.47 -9.89
CA MET A 16 11.08 -3.85 -10.75
C MET A 16 11.29 -3.40 -12.19
N ASP A 17 10.60 -4.10 -13.09
CA ASP A 17 10.47 -3.75 -14.49
C ASP A 17 9.54 -2.53 -14.64
N VAL A 18 9.91 -1.59 -15.51
CA VAL A 18 9.23 -0.29 -15.66
C VAL A 18 7.80 -0.46 -16.19
N ASP A 19 7.58 -1.47 -17.03
CA ASP A 19 6.29 -1.69 -17.69
C ASP A 19 5.38 -2.67 -16.91
N LYS A 20 5.77 -3.06 -15.69
CA LYS A 20 4.96 -3.93 -14.83
C LYS A 20 4.23 -3.14 -13.75
N PRO A 21 2.96 -3.51 -13.45
CA PRO A 21 2.21 -2.86 -12.39
C PRO A 21 2.87 -3.09 -11.03
N LEU A 22 2.83 -2.05 -10.20
CA LEU A 22 3.33 -2.10 -8.82
C LEU A 22 2.50 -3.06 -7.96
N PRO A 23 3.14 -4.02 -7.26
CA PRO A 23 2.44 -4.79 -6.25
C PRO A 23 1.99 -3.84 -5.14
N HIS A 24 0.74 -4.00 -4.73
CA HIS A 24 0.11 -3.13 -3.75
C HIS A 24 -0.73 -3.95 -2.78
N ILE A 25 -0.89 -3.42 -1.57
CA ILE A 25 -1.70 -4.06 -0.53
C ILE A 25 -2.98 -3.27 -0.40
N ARG A 26 -4.12 -3.92 -0.67
CA ARG A 26 -5.47 -3.40 -0.42
C ARG A 26 -5.83 -2.09 -1.15
N LEU A 27 -5.16 -1.78 -2.26
CA LEU A 27 -5.51 -0.62 -3.10
C LEU A 27 -6.89 -0.79 -3.73
N ASP A 28 -7.28 -2.02 -4.07
CA ASP A 28 -8.62 -2.40 -4.52
C ASP A 28 -9.72 -1.91 -3.57
N ALA A 29 -9.57 -2.19 -2.28
CA ALA A 29 -10.52 -1.78 -1.26
C ALA A 29 -10.54 -0.26 -1.06
N ALA A 30 -9.38 0.39 -1.17
CA ALA A 30 -9.30 1.85 -1.12
C ALA A 30 -10.04 2.49 -2.31
N LEU A 31 -9.87 1.95 -3.52
CA LEU A 31 -10.55 2.43 -4.71
C LEU A 31 -12.06 2.21 -4.63
N GLU A 32 -12.51 1.04 -4.17
CA GLU A 32 -13.93 0.77 -3.98
C GLU A 32 -14.58 1.77 -3.00
N PHE A 33 -13.91 2.08 -1.89
CA PHE A 33 -14.41 3.07 -0.94
C PHE A 33 -14.48 4.49 -1.52
N LEU A 34 -13.47 4.89 -2.29
CA LEU A 34 -13.34 6.26 -2.78
C LEU A 34 -14.22 6.56 -4.00
N ILE A 35 -14.35 5.60 -4.91
CA ILE A 35 -14.99 5.83 -6.22
C ILE A 35 -15.90 4.68 -6.67
N GLY A 36 -16.09 3.64 -5.86
CA GLY A 36 -16.92 2.47 -6.24
C GLY A 36 -18.39 2.83 -6.51
N ASP A 37 -18.91 3.88 -5.89
CA ASP A 37 -20.27 4.39 -6.15
C ASP A 37 -20.38 5.19 -7.45
N LYS A 38 -19.27 5.69 -8.01
CA LYS A 38 -19.22 6.47 -9.27
C LYS A 38 -19.00 5.62 -10.51
N LEU A 39 -18.60 4.36 -10.32
CA LEU A 39 -18.30 3.41 -11.39
C LEU A 39 -19.44 2.40 -11.62
N ARG A 40 -20.60 2.63 -10.99
CA ARG A 40 -21.83 1.86 -11.20
C ARG A 40 -22.68 2.42 -12.33
#